data_AF-A0A3A0CTQ7-F1
#
_entry.id   AF-A0A3A0CTQ7-F1
#
_cell.length_a   1.000
_cell.length_b   1.000
_cell.length_c   1.000
_cell.angle_alpha   90.00
_cell.angle_beta   90.00
_cell.angle_gamma   90.00
#
_symmetry.space_group_name_H-M   'P 1'
#
loop_
_entity.id
_entity.type
_entity.pdbx_description
1 polymer ?
#
loop_
_entity_poly.entity_id
_entity_poly.type
_entity_poly.pdbx_seq_one_letter_code
_entity_poly.pdbx_strand_id
1 'polypeptide(L)'
;MESPEHAAGFWGRVLVAVSACVLTVSIVGSAAFLWFRIQERRELRTRVQGFIASLENRTDAELADRAAQLRGKPKVAEYVLPEIRRALRASRSEDQLCAVIRLCEAFVDRREIETALFELRGDRREVVAGAAVDALAKVQPAERAAELLGQVLAGAASGETVPAGVDSACAGLFRLGAAGRAEIEKRLESMTVDRRLWLVKYVNEVGGPYRESWLTLLGADTDAGVREAVARARVMPEPILSVRVPAPQGVGDDNQAHLASEARRPGDAGD
;
A
#
# COMPACT_ATOMS: atom_id res chain seq x y z
N MET A 1 -80.06 1.51 28.32
CA MET A 1 -78.99 2.39 28.81
C MET A 1 -77.83 1.49 29.18
N GLU A 2 -76.98 1.17 28.20
CA GLU A 2 -75.75 0.41 28.45
C GLU A 2 -74.68 1.38 28.94
N SER A 3 -74.08 1.07 30.08
CA SER A 3 -73.14 1.94 30.78
C SER A 3 -71.90 2.24 29.91
N PRO A 4 -71.45 3.51 29.83
CA PRO A 4 -70.33 3.94 29.00
C PRO A 4 -68.96 3.36 29.41
N GLU A 5 -68.88 2.64 30.52
CA GLU A 5 -67.64 2.08 31.07
C GLU A 5 -67.09 0.88 30.28
N HIS A 6 -67.94 0.11 29.58
CA HIS A 6 -67.48 -1.03 28.77
C HIS A 6 -66.81 -0.61 27.46
N ALA A 7 -67.22 0.51 26.88
CA ALA A 7 -66.63 1.02 25.63
C ALA A 7 -65.18 1.50 25.85
N ALA A 8 -64.90 2.17 26.98
CA ALA A 8 -63.56 2.67 27.30
C ALA A 8 -62.53 1.54 27.46
N GLY A 9 -62.90 0.42 28.09
CA GLY A 9 -62.03 -0.74 28.27
C GLY A 9 -61.73 -1.49 26.97
N PHE A 10 -62.66 -1.49 26.01
CA PHE A 10 -62.49 -2.15 24.71
C PHE A 10 -61.51 -1.38 23.82
N TRP A 11 -61.69 -0.06 23.67
CA TRP A 11 -60.80 0.78 22.87
C TRP A 11 -59.37 0.81 23.41
N GLY A 12 -59.20 0.78 24.74
CA GLY A 12 -57.88 0.66 25.37
C GLY A 12 -57.15 -0.64 24.99
N ARG A 13 -57.84 -1.78 25.00
CA ARG A 13 -57.25 -3.08 24.58
C ARG A 13 -56.92 -3.11 23.10
N VAL A 14 -57.76 -2.52 22.26
CA VAL A 14 -57.51 -2.42 20.81
C VAL A 14 -56.28 -1.56 20.52
N LEU A 15 -56.14 -0.39 21.17
CA LEU A 15 -54.96 0.46 21.03
C LEU A 15 -53.68 -0.25 21.48
N VAL A 16 -53.73 -0.96 22.62
CA VAL A 16 -52.58 -1.74 23.11
C VAL A 16 -52.22 -2.85 22.11
N ALA A 17 -53.20 -3.58 21.59
CA ALA A 17 -52.97 -4.65 20.61
C ALA A 17 -52.37 -4.11 19.29
N VAL A 18 -52.89 -3.00 18.77
CA VAL A 18 -52.36 -2.35 17.57
C VAL A 18 -50.95 -1.83 17.81
N SER A 19 -50.69 -1.18 18.95
CA SER A 19 -49.36 -0.68 19.29
C SER A 19 -48.32 -1.81 19.45
N ALA A 20 -48.71 -2.93 20.07
CA ALA A 20 -47.87 -4.12 20.18
C ALA A 20 -47.57 -4.72 18.80
N CYS A 21 -48.55 -4.73 17.89
CA CYS A 21 -48.39 -5.23 16.52
C CYS A 21 -47.44 -4.35 15.69
N VAL A 22 -47.57 -3.03 15.79
CA VAL A 22 -46.65 -2.08 15.12
C VAL A 22 -45.23 -2.21 15.68
N LEU A 23 -45.10 -2.39 17.01
CA LEU A 23 -43.81 -2.59 17.66
C LEU A 23 -43.13 -3.88 17.20
N THR A 24 -43.87 -5.00 17.14
CA THR A 24 -43.31 -6.27 16.67
C THR A 24 -42.93 -6.22 15.20
N VAL A 25 -43.74 -5.63 14.32
CA VAL A 25 -43.38 -5.43 12.90
C VAL A 25 -42.14 -4.55 12.77
N SER A 26 -41.99 -3.51 13.59
CA SER A 26 -40.81 -2.63 13.58
C SER A 26 -39.54 -3.34 14.07
N ILE A 27 -39.65 -4.16 15.13
CA ILE A 27 -38.54 -4.96 15.65
C ILE A 27 -38.13 -6.03 14.63
N VAL A 28 -39.09 -6.76 14.07
CA VAL A 28 -38.83 -7.80 13.06
C VAL A 28 -38.25 -7.19 11.78
N GLY A 29 -38.77 -6.05 11.33
CA GLY A 29 -38.24 -5.31 10.19
C GLY A 29 -36.80 -4.85 10.43
N SER A 30 -36.50 -4.32 11.62
CA SER A 30 -35.14 -3.92 12.01
C SER A 30 -34.19 -5.11 12.09
N ALA A 31 -34.64 -6.24 12.65
CA ALA A 31 -33.87 -7.47 12.74
C ALA A 31 -33.58 -8.06 11.35
N ALA A 32 -34.58 -8.07 10.45
CA ALA A 32 -34.42 -8.53 9.07
C ALA A 32 -33.46 -7.63 8.29
N PHE A 33 -33.56 -6.30 8.45
CA PHE A 33 -32.64 -5.35 7.82
C PHE A 33 -31.21 -5.52 8.35
N LEU A 34 -31.02 -5.70 9.66
CA LEU A 34 -29.72 -6.00 10.26
C LEU A 34 -29.17 -7.33 9.74
N TRP A 35 -30.00 -8.36 9.64
CA TRP A 35 -29.62 -9.67 9.11
C TRP A 35 -29.16 -9.57 7.66
N PHE A 36 -29.91 -8.87 6.82
CA PHE A 36 -29.57 -8.63 5.41
C PHE A 36 -28.22 -7.89 5.30
N ARG A 37 -28.03 -6.81 6.06
CA ARG A 37 -26.76 -6.07 6.13
C ARG A 37 -25.59 -6.95 6.61
N ILE A 38 -25.82 -7.88 7.52
CA ILE A 38 -24.80 -8.84 7.98
C ILE A 38 -24.46 -9.83 6.87
N GLN A 39 -25.45 -10.35 6.14
CA GLN A 39 -25.20 -11.26 5.03
C GLN A 39 -24.44 -10.58 3.89
N GLU A 40 -24.85 -9.39 3.48
CA GLU A 40 -24.16 -8.63 2.43
C GLU A 40 -22.69 -8.36 2.79
N ARG A 41 -22.42 -8.02 4.06
CA ARG A 41 -21.05 -7.88 4.57
C ARG A 41 -20.27 -9.19 4.54
N ARG A 42 -20.91 -10.33 4.87
CA ARG A 42 -20.26 -11.65 4.83
C ARG A 42 -19.91 -12.04 3.41
N GLU A 43 -20.84 -11.91 2.46
CA GLU A 43 -20.60 -12.23 1.06
C GLU A 43 -19.47 -11.37 0.47
N LEU A 44 -19.51 -10.06 0.72
CA LEU A 44 -18.48 -9.15 0.26
C LEU A 44 -17.11 -9.54 0.84
N ARG A 45 -17.07 -9.87 2.13
CA ARG A 45 -15.85 -10.33 2.79
C ARG A 45 -15.32 -11.63 2.21
N THR A 46 -16.17 -12.61 1.95
CA THR A 46 -15.78 -13.87 1.30
C THR A 46 -15.23 -13.62 -0.11
N ARG A 47 -15.84 -12.70 -0.88
CA ARG A 47 -15.32 -12.31 -2.20
C ARG A 47 -13.96 -11.63 -2.10
N VAL A 48 -13.78 -10.72 -1.14
CA VAL A 48 -12.48 -10.04 -0.92
C VAL A 48 -11.42 -11.02 -0.45
N GLN A 49 -11.76 -11.97 0.43
CA GLN A 49 -10.83 -13.02 0.86
C GLN A 49 -10.46 -13.96 -0.29
N GLY A 50 -11.43 -14.34 -1.13
CA GLY A 50 -11.17 -15.09 -2.35
C GLY A 50 -10.27 -14.32 -3.32
N PHE A 51 -10.46 -13.00 -3.44
CA PHE A 51 -9.58 -12.12 -4.20
C PHE A 51 -8.16 -12.12 -3.65
N ILE A 52 -7.97 -11.91 -2.33
CA ILE A 52 -6.66 -11.90 -1.67
C ILE A 52 -5.97 -13.27 -1.77
N ALA A 53 -6.70 -14.37 -1.59
CA ALA A 53 -6.18 -15.72 -1.77
C ALA A 53 -5.74 -15.98 -3.22
N SER A 54 -6.44 -15.40 -4.19
CA SER A 54 -6.06 -15.53 -5.60
C SER A 54 -4.82 -14.72 -5.99
N LEU A 55 -4.34 -13.77 -5.17
CA LEU A 55 -3.23 -12.89 -5.55
C LEU A 55 -1.90 -13.65 -5.73
N GLU A 56 -1.69 -14.71 -4.95
CA GLU A 56 -0.48 -15.55 -5.00
C GLU A 56 -0.27 -16.20 -6.38
N ASN A 57 -1.36 -16.46 -7.12
CA ASN A 57 -1.31 -17.10 -8.43
C ASN A 57 -1.30 -16.11 -9.60
N ARG A 58 -1.19 -14.80 -9.32
CA ARG A 58 -1.26 -13.75 -10.35
C ARG A 58 0.13 -13.28 -10.75
N THR A 59 0.23 -12.84 -12.00
CA THR A 59 1.45 -12.22 -12.51
C THR A 59 1.59 -10.77 -12.06
N ASP A 60 2.78 -10.20 -12.15
CA ASP A 60 3.03 -8.80 -11.78
C ASP A 60 2.23 -7.80 -12.61
N ALA A 61 2.07 -8.07 -13.90
CA ALA A 61 1.23 -7.25 -14.78
C ALA A 61 -0.23 -7.26 -14.31
N GLU A 62 -0.76 -8.43 -13.94
CA GLU A 62 -2.12 -8.54 -13.43
C GLU A 62 -2.30 -7.85 -12.08
N LEU A 63 -1.30 -7.93 -11.18
CA LEU A 63 -1.33 -7.23 -9.90
C LEU A 63 -1.36 -5.71 -10.11
N ALA A 64 -0.54 -5.19 -11.02
CA ALA A 64 -0.54 -3.77 -11.38
C ALA A 64 -1.89 -3.31 -11.95
N ASP A 65 -2.47 -4.08 -12.87
CA ASP A 65 -3.79 -3.79 -13.45
C ASP A 65 -4.89 -3.78 -12.37
N ARG A 66 -4.85 -4.70 -11.42
CA ARG A 66 -5.80 -4.74 -10.31
C ARG A 66 -5.61 -3.59 -9.35
N ALA A 67 -4.37 -3.21 -9.07
CA ALA A 67 -4.05 -2.04 -8.26
C ALA A 67 -4.62 -0.76 -8.88
N ALA A 68 -4.43 -0.59 -10.20
CA ALA A 68 -5.00 0.51 -10.97
C ALA A 68 -6.55 0.52 -10.96
N GLN A 69 -7.18 -0.64 -11.16
CA GLN A 69 -8.64 -0.78 -11.10
C GLN A 69 -9.21 -0.41 -9.72
N LEU A 70 -8.54 -0.83 -8.63
CA LEU A 70 -8.95 -0.50 -7.27
C LEU A 70 -8.73 0.99 -6.97
N ARG A 71 -7.64 1.60 -7.46
CA ARG A 71 -7.40 3.05 -7.35
C ARG A 71 -8.47 3.87 -8.06
N GLY A 72 -8.94 3.41 -9.22
CA GLY A 72 -10.06 4.01 -9.97
C GLY A 72 -11.44 3.80 -9.34
N LYS A 73 -11.58 2.94 -8.33
CA LYS A 73 -12.86 2.61 -7.67
C LYS A 73 -12.74 2.81 -6.14
N PRO A 74 -12.72 4.06 -5.64
CA PRO A 74 -12.42 4.35 -4.23
C PRO A 74 -13.38 3.68 -3.25
N LYS A 75 -14.67 3.59 -3.58
CA LYS A 75 -15.67 2.89 -2.76
C LYS A 75 -15.35 1.40 -2.60
N VAL A 76 -14.82 0.75 -3.62
CA VAL A 76 -14.41 -0.67 -3.54
C VAL A 76 -13.14 -0.80 -2.70
N ALA A 77 -12.19 0.12 -2.89
CA ALA A 77 -10.96 0.14 -2.10
C ALA A 77 -11.22 0.27 -0.59
N GLU A 78 -12.21 1.04 -0.17
CA GLU A 78 -12.62 1.15 1.26
C GLU A 78 -12.98 -0.20 1.89
N TYR A 79 -13.55 -1.13 1.12
CA TYR A 79 -13.88 -2.47 1.62
C TYR A 79 -12.69 -3.44 1.54
N VAL A 80 -11.82 -3.28 0.54
CA VAL A 80 -10.69 -4.19 0.30
C VAL A 80 -9.53 -3.90 1.25
N LEU A 81 -9.24 -2.63 1.53
CA LEU A 81 -8.07 -2.22 2.31
C LEU A 81 -8.03 -2.78 3.75
N PRO A 82 -9.14 -2.84 4.51
CA PRO A 82 -9.11 -3.49 5.82
C PRO A 82 -8.71 -4.98 5.76
N GLU A 83 -9.15 -5.70 4.73
CA GLU A 83 -8.77 -7.11 4.56
C GLU A 83 -7.33 -7.24 4.02
N ILE A 84 -6.85 -6.32 3.19
CA ILE A 84 -5.41 -6.22 2.83
C ILE A 84 -4.55 -6.05 4.08
N ARG A 85 -4.90 -5.09 4.96
CA ARG A 85 -4.18 -4.86 6.22
C ARG A 85 -4.20 -6.10 7.11
N ARG A 86 -5.33 -6.80 7.16
CA ARG A 86 -5.46 -8.07 7.88
C ARG A 86 -4.55 -9.13 7.27
N ALA A 87 -4.47 -9.23 5.95
CA ALA A 87 -3.60 -10.16 5.25
C ALA A 87 -2.12 -9.87 5.51
N LEU A 88 -1.68 -8.61 5.45
CA LEU A 88 -0.31 -8.20 5.78
C LEU A 88 0.13 -8.66 7.17
N ARG A 89 -0.78 -8.67 8.15
CA ARG A 89 -0.48 -9.07 9.54
C ARG A 89 -0.60 -10.57 9.81
N ALA A 90 -1.47 -11.26 9.09
CA ALA A 90 -1.87 -12.63 9.43
C ALA A 90 -1.44 -13.69 8.42
N SER A 91 -1.02 -13.30 7.21
CA SER A 91 -0.65 -14.29 6.19
C SER A 91 0.64 -15.01 6.56
N ARG A 92 0.59 -16.33 6.40
CA ARG A 92 1.71 -17.24 6.63
C ARG A 92 2.45 -17.60 5.33
N SER A 93 1.84 -17.37 4.17
CA SER A 93 2.49 -17.58 2.87
C SER A 93 3.38 -16.38 2.56
N GLU A 94 4.63 -16.66 2.19
CA GLU A 94 5.58 -15.66 1.72
C GLU A 94 5.12 -15.05 0.39
N ASP A 95 4.78 -15.90 -0.58
CA ASP A 95 4.34 -15.48 -1.92
C ASP A 95 3.06 -14.64 -1.85
N GLN A 96 2.11 -15.05 -1.01
CA GLN A 96 0.90 -14.28 -0.78
C GLN A 96 1.22 -12.89 -0.20
N LEU A 97 2.12 -12.79 0.79
CA LEU A 97 2.50 -11.50 1.36
C LEU A 97 3.18 -10.62 0.33
N CYS A 98 4.12 -11.17 -0.45
CA CYS A 98 4.78 -10.44 -1.53
C CYS A 98 3.76 -9.91 -2.55
N ALA A 99 2.79 -10.71 -2.97
CA ALA A 99 1.73 -10.28 -3.87
C ALA A 99 0.83 -9.19 -3.26
N VAL A 100 0.51 -9.30 -1.96
CA VAL A 100 -0.26 -8.28 -1.23
C VAL A 100 0.55 -6.98 -1.10
N ILE A 101 1.85 -7.04 -0.82
CA ILE A 101 2.75 -5.88 -0.76
C ILE A 101 2.78 -5.18 -2.12
N ARG A 102 2.94 -5.92 -3.23
CA ARG A 102 2.89 -5.37 -4.59
C ARG A 102 1.56 -4.64 -4.86
N LEU A 103 0.44 -5.21 -4.44
CA LEU A 103 -0.87 -4.55 -4.54
C LEU A 103 -0.93 -3.26 -3.69
N CYS A 104 -0.29 -3.23 -2.53
CA CYS A 104 -0.27 -2.08 -1.62
C CYS A 104 0.50 -0.88 -2.17
N GLU A 105 1.39 -1.06 -3.13
CA GLU A 105 2.16 0.05 -3.72
C GLU A 105 1.26 1.15 -4.29
N ALA A 106 0.12 0.78 -4.87
CA ALA A 106 -0.85 1.75 -5.40
C ALA A 106 -1.62 2.51 -4.30
N PHE A 107 -1.47 2.12 -3.04
CA PHE A 107 -2.14 2.70 -1.87
C PHE A 107 -1.17 3.16 -0.79
N VAL A 108 0.12 3.23 -1.10
CA VAL A 108 1.16 3.58 -0.13
C VAL A 108 0.98 4.99 0.45
N ASP A 109 0.31 5.88 -0.30
CA ASP A 109 -0.10 7.22 0.13
C ASP A 109 -1.06 7.20 1.35
N ARG A 110 -1.69 6.05 1.63
CA ARG A 110 -2.55 5.88 2.82
C ARG A 110 -1.67 5.53 4.02
N ARG A 111 -1.65 6.40 5.03
CA ARG A 111 -0.90 6.23 6.29
C ARG A 111 -1.04 4.85 6.94
N GLU A 112 -2.22 4.25 6.86
CA GLU A 112 -2.49 2.92 7.41
C GLU A 112 -1.72 1.79 6.69
N ILE A 113 -1.52 1.92 5.38
CA ILE A 113 -0.75 0.99 4.56
C ILE A 113 0.74 1.26 4.73
N GLU A 114 1.15 2.53 4.71
CA GLU A 114 2.52 2.96 5.04
C GLU A 114 2.98 2.35 6.37
N THR A 115 2.17 2.49 7.42
CA THR A 115 2.50 1.96 8.76
C THR A 115 2.59 0.43 8.74
N ALA A 116 1.67 -0.25 8.05
CA ALA A 116 1.69 -1.71 7.96
C ALA A 116 2.91 -2.24 7.18
N LEU A 117 3.32 -1.56 6.11
CA LEU A 117 4.54 -1.90 5.36
C LEU A 117 5.79 -1.61 6.19
N PHE A 118 5.82 -0.50 6.93
CA PHE A 118 6.92 -0.18 7.83
C PHE A 118 7.09 -1.22 8.95
N GLU A 119 5.98 -1.76 9.49
CA GLU A 119 6.01 -2.87 10.46
C GLU A 119 6.69 -4.13 9.87
N LEU A 120 6.55 -4.39 8.57
CA LEU A 120 7.12 -5.58 7.90
C LEU A 120 8.63 -5.49 7.65
N ARG A 121 9.29 -4.36 7.92
CA ARG A 121 10.77 -4.23 7.82
C ARG A 121 11.53 -5.24 8.69
N GLY A 122 10.89 -5.71 9.76
CA GLY A 122 11.41 -6.69 10.70
C GLY A 122 10.87 -8.11 10.49
N ASP A 123 10.18 -8.37 9.37
CA ASP A 123 9.73 -9.72 9.06
C ASP A 123 10.93 -10.66 8.91
N ARG A 124 10.85 -11.85 9.49
CA ARG A 124 11.94 -12.84 9.45
C ARG A 124 12.20 -13.38 8.04
N ARG A 125 11.21 -13.26 7.16
CA ARG A 125 11.33 -13.62 5.75
C ARG A 125 11.97 -12.44 5.02
N GLU A 126 13.23 -12.59 4.66
CA GLU A 126 14.03 -11.53 4.04
C GLU A 126 13.41 -10.98 2.75
N VAL A 127 12.77 -11.85 1.95
CA VAL A 127 12.07 -11.45 0.72
C VAL A 127 10.89 -10.52 1.02
N VAL A 128 10.11 -10.80 2.07
CA VAL A 128 8.97 -9.99 2.50
C VAL A 128 9.44 -8.64 3.04
N ALA A 129 10.47 -8.65 3.88
CA ALA A 129 11.02 -7.42 4.44
C ALA A 129 11.60 -6.52 3.35
N GLY A 130 12.36 -7.09 2.40
CA GLY A 130 12.88 -6.36 1.25
C GLY A 130 11.76 -5.77 0.39
N ALA A 131 10.75 -6.57 0.04
CA ALA A 131 9.59 -6.13 -0.74
C ALA A 131 8.81 -5.00 -0.05
N ALA A 132 8.62 -5.09 1.27
CA ALA A 132 7.91 -4.06 2.04
C ALA A 132 8.68 -2.73 2.04
N VAL A 133 10.01 -2.79 2.20
CA VAL A 133 10.87 -1.61 2.16
C VAL A 133 10.95 -1.01 0.75
N ASP A 134 11.01 -1.85 -0.29
CA ASP A 134 10.94 -1.40 -1.69
C ASP A 134 9.60 -0.71 -2.00
N ALA A 135 8.50 -1.18 -1.41
CA ALA A 135 7.19 -0.52 -1.53
C ALA A 135 7.17 0.84 -0.82
N LEU A 136 7.82 0.97 0.35
CA LEU A 136 7.96 2.25 1.06
C LEU A 136 8.78 3.27 0.26
N ALA A 137 9.72 2.84 -0.57
CA ALA A 137 10.47 3.71 -1.46
C ALA A 137 9.59 4.38 -2.55
N LYS A 138 8.34 3.94 -2.72
CA LYS A 138 7.37 4.51 -3.68
C LYS A 138 6.45 5.56 -3.04
N VAL A 139 6.58 5.84 -1.74
CA VAL A 139 5.82 6.88 -1.04
C VAL A 139 6.08 8.26 -1.65
N GLN A 140 5.03 9.06 -1.75
CA GLN A 140 5.12 10.47 -2.14
C GLN A 140 4.81 11.39 -0.94
N PRO A 141 5.53 12.52 -0.79
CA PRO A 141 6.65 12.97 -1.63
C PRO A 141 7.95 12.20 -1.36
N ALA A 142 8.95 12.35 -2.24
CA ALA A 142 10.24 11.63 -2.16
C ALA A 142 10.99 11.84 -0.84
N GLU A 143 10.85 13.02 -0.22
CA GLU A 143 11.42 13.34 1.09
C GLU A 143 10.81 12.46 2.18
N ARG A 144 9.50 12.20 2.11
CA ARG A 144 8.81 11.31 3.06
C ARG A 144 9.26 9.87 2.89
N ALA A 145 9.41 9.40 1.65
CA ALA A 145 10.00 8.09 1.39
C ALA A 145 11.42 8.00 1.97
N ALA A 146 12.25 9.03 1.74
CA ALA A 146 13.61 9.07 2.26
C ALA A 146 13.63 9.00 3.79
N GLU A 147 12.82 9.78 4.49
CA GLU A 147 12.69 9.72 5.96
C GLU A 147 12.33 8.31 6.45
N LEU A 148 11.34 7.65 5.83
CA LEU A 148 10.91 6.31 6.19
C LEU A 148 12.05 5.29 6.01
N LEU A 149 12.72 5.33 4.86
CA LEU A 149 13.87 4.45 4.60
C LEU A 149 15.04 4.76 5.55
N GLY A 150 15.24 6.03 5.92
CA GLY A 150 16.21 6.43 6.95
C GLY A 150 15.88 5.87 8.32
N GLN A 151 14.60 5.74 8.68
CA GLN A 151 14.17 5.06 9.91
C GLN A 151 14.40 3.54 9.84
N VAL A 152 14.18 2.92 8.67
CA VAL A 152 14.53 1.51 8.44
C VAL A 152 16.03 1.28 8.71
N LEU A 153 16.91 2.16 8.20
CA LEU A 153 18.35 2.08 8.46
C LEU A 153 18.70 2.28 9.93
N ALA A 154 18.05 3.21 10.64
CA ALA A 154 18.28 3.41 12.06
C ALA A 154 17.94 2.18 12.91
N GLY A 155 16.91 1.43 12.51
CA GLY A 155 16.52 0.16 13.14
C GLY A 155 17.47 -1.01 12.88
N ALA A 156 18.49 -0.85 12.02
CA ALA A 156 19.45 -1.92 11.73
C ALA A 156 20.33 -2.24 12.95
N ALA A 157 20.77 -1.20 13.68
CA ALA A 157 21.64 -1.37 14.85
C ALA A 157 20.92 -2.02 16.04
N SER A 158 19.60 -1.82 16.17
CA SER A 158 18.78 -2.43 17.21
C SER A 158 18.25 -3.83 16.85
N GLY A 159 18.51 -4.31 15.62
CA GLY A 159 17.97 -5.58 15.12
C GLY A 159 16.48 -5.56 14.77
N GLU A 160 15.87 -4.37 14.70
CA GLU A 160 14.47 -4.21 14.27
C GLU A 160 14.27 -4.44 12.77
N THR A 161 15.35 -4.29 11.99
CA THR A 161 15.33 -4.45 10.54
C THR A 161 16.29 -5.57 10.14
N VAL A 162 15.79 -6.51 9.34
CA VAL A 162 16.60 -7.62 8.81
C VAL A 162 17.56 -7.12 7.70
N PRO A 163 18.69 -7.82 7.44
CA PRO A 163 19.69 -7.38 6.47
C PRO A 163 19.13 -7.03 5.08
N ALA A 164 18.24 -7.86 4.53
CA ALA A 164 17.61 -7.58 3.24
C ALA A 164 16.77 -6.28 3.22
N GLY A 165 16.15 -5.94 4.34
CA GLY A 165 15.45 -4.65 4.51
C GLY A 165 16.41 -3.46 4.51
N VAL A 166 17.59 -3.61 5.10
CA VAL A 166 18.65 -2.59 5.09
C VAL A 166 19.20 -2.38 3.67
N ASP A 167 19.44 -3.47 2.94
CA ASP A 167 19.90 -3.43 1.55
C ASP A 167 18.88 -2.73 0.66
N SER A 168 17.60 -3.10 0.80
CA SER A 168 16.49 -2.50 0.07
C SER A 168 16.29 -1.02 0.43
N ALA A 169 16.50 -0.63 1.69
CA ALA A 169 16.44 0.77 2.11
C ALA A 169 17.56 1.60 1.49
N CYS A 170 18.78 1.09 1.48
CA CYS A 170 19.92 1.74 0.82
C CYS A 170 19.67 1.90 -0.69
N ALA A 171 19.20 0.84 -1.35
CA ALA A 171 18.85 0.86 -2.76
C ALA A 171 17.71 1.86 -3.07
N GLY A 172 16.67 1.87 -2.23
CA GLY A 172 15.57 2.82 -2.31
C GLY A 172 16.04 4.27 -2.18
N LEU A 173 16.88 4.57 -1.19
CA LEU A 173 17.45 5.90 -0.99
C LEU A 173 18.29 6.34 -2.20
N PHE A 174 19.08 5.44 -2.79
CA PHE A 174 19.80 5.74 -4.02
C PHE A 174 18.86 6.14 -5.16
N ARG A 175 17.77 5.40 -5.37
CA ARG A 175 16.76 5.67 -6.41
C ARG A 175 16.01 6.99 -6.20
N LEU A 176 15.88 7.45 -4.95
CA LEU A 176 15.26 8.75 -4.60
C LEU A 176 16.16 9.96 -4.90
N GLY A 177 17.40 9.75 -5.36
CA GLY A 177 18.29 10.82 -5.81
C GLY A 177 18.70 11.77 -4.69
N ALA A 178 18.41 13.07 -4.86
CA ALA A 178 18.83 14.11 -3.92
C ALA A 178 18.23 13.93 -2.51
N ALA A 179 16.93 13.58 -2.41
CA ALA A 179 16.26 13.36 -1.14
C ALA A 179 16.89 12.19 -0.37
N GLY A 180 17.16 11.07 -1.06
CA GLY A 180 17.79 9.92 -0.43
C GLY A 180 19.26 10.15 -0.08
N ARG A 181 20.02 10.90 -0.89
CA ARG A 181 21.39 11.30 -0.57
C ARG A 181 21.43 12.12 0.73
N ALA A 182 20.56 13.13 0.84
CA ALA A 182 20.48 13.99 2.03
C ALA A 182 20.16 13.18 3.29
N GLU A 183 19.36 12.11 3.18
CA GLU A 183 19.06 11.25 4.31
C GLU A 183 20.20 10.32 4.70
N ILE A 184 20.96 9.80 3.72
CA ILE A 184 22.17 9.02 3.98
C ILE A 184 23.25 9.87 4.64
N GLU A 185 23.44 11.11 4.19
CA GLU A 185 24.44 12.02 4.76
C GLU A 185 24.27 12.18 6.28
N LYS A 186 23.03 12.31 6.76
CA LYS A 186 22.71 12.39 8.21
C LYS A 186 23.10 11.14 9.00
N ARG A 187 23.22 9.98 8.35
CA ARG A 187 23.37 8.66 8.98
C ARG A 187 24.68 7.97 8.67
N LEU A 188 25.46 8.48 7.73
CA LEU A 188 26.65 7.84 7.22
C LEU A 188 27.62 7.45 8.34
N GLU A 189 27.82 8.34 9.31
CA GLU A 189 28.69 8.09 10.48
C GLU A 189 28.21 6.93 11.36
N SER A 190 26.89 6.75 11.49
CA SER A 190 26.29 5.68 12.29
C SER A 190 26.30 4.31 11.60
N MET A 191 26.57 4.27 10.29
CA MET A 191 26.63 3.02 9.52
C MET A 191 27.95 2.28 9.77
N THR A 192 27.96 0.96 9.57
CA THR A 192 29.20 0.18 9.64
C THR A 192 30.07 0.43 8.41
N VAL A 193 31.39 0.25 8.54
CA VAL A 193 32.34 0.39 7.42
C VAL A 193 31.95 -0.54 6.27
N ASP A 194 31.62 -1.80 6.56
CA ASP A 194 31.17 -2.78 5.55
C ASP A 194 29.95 -2.30 4.77
N ARG A 195 29.01 -1.64 5.46
CA ARG A 195 27.80 -1.11 4.82
C ARG A 195 28.12 0.08 3.91
N ARG A 196 29.05 0.94 4.32
CA ARG A 196 29.52 2.06 3.48
C ARG A 196 30.30 1.57 2.27
N LEU A 197 31.12 0.53 2.42
CA LEU A 197 31.79 -0.15 1.30
C LEU A 197 30.79 -0.79 0.33
N TRP A 198 29.75 -1.44 0.85
CA TRP A 198 28.66 -1.99 0.05
C TRP A 198 27.94 -0.89 -0.74
N LEU A 199 27.67 0.27 -0.13
CA LEU A 199 27.06 1.42 -0.81
C LEU A 199 27.93 1.91 -1.97
N VAL A 200 29.25 2.02 -1.79
CA VAL A 200 30.17 2.41 -2.87
C VAL A 200 30.07 1.43 -4.05
N LYS A 201 30.09 0.12 -3.75
CA LYS A 201 29.94 -0.92 -4.77
C LYS A 201 28.60 -0.80 -5.50
N TYR A 202 27.51 -0.68 -4.75
CA TYR A 202 26.15 -0.57 -5.31
C TYR A 202 25.99 0.66 -6.21
N VAL A 203 26.43 1.83 -5.75
CA VAL A 203 26.40 3.09 -6.54
C VAL A 203 27.19 2.94 -7.83
N ASN A 204 28.35 2.26 -7.78
CA ASN A 204 29.16 2.04 -8.95
C ASN A 204 28.53 1.06 -9.94
N GLU A 205 27.89 -0.01 -9.46
CA GLU A 205 27.23 -1.04 -10.28
C GLU A 205 25.94 -0.56 -10.93
N VAL A 206 25.12 0.20 -10.19
CA VAL A 206 23.83 0.70 -10.70
C VAL A 206 24.01 1.94 -11.57
N GLY A 207 24.90 2.84 -11.17
CA GLY A 207 25.17 4.09 -11.87
C GLY A 207 23.96 5.03 -11.98
N GLY A 208 23.92 5.85 -13.03
CA GLY A 208 22.84 6.81 -13.29
C GLY A 208 23.16 8.25 -12.88
N PRO A 209 22.19 9.17 -13.02
CA PRO A 209 22.43 10.62 -12.99
C PRO A 209 22.94 11.15 -11.64
N TYR A 210 22.74 10.40 -10.56
CA TYR A 210 23.16 10.78 -9.22
C TYR A 210 24.47 10.12 -8.78
N ARG A 211 25.06 9.23 -9.60
CA ARG A 211 26.27 8.45 -9.26
C ARG A 211 27.39 9.33 -8.71
N GLU A 212 27.80 10.36 -9.46
CA GLU A 212 28.89 11.25 -9.05
C GLU A 212 28.58 12.03 -7.76
N SER A 213 27.31 12.41 -7.56
CA SER A 213 26.88 13.07 -6.34
C SER A 213 27.03 12.16 -5.12
N TRP A 214 26.73 10.87 -5.26
CA TRP A 214 26.89 9.87 -4.20
C TRP A 214 28.35 9.50 -3.96
N LEU A 215 29.14 9.31 -5.02
CA LEU A 215 30.59 9.07 -4.91
C LEU A 215 31.33 10.29 -4.33
N THR A 216 30.79 11.50 -4.45
CA THR A 216 31.34 12.69 -3.78
C THR A 216 31.06 12.68 -2.30
N LEU A 217 29.83 12.36 -1.88
CA LEU A 217 29.49 12.18 -0.47
C LEU A 217 30.36 11.09 0.19
N LEU A 218 30.41 9.90 -0.42
CA LEU A 218 31.19 8.77 0.10
C LEU A 218 32.71 8.98 0.00
N GLY A 219 33.17 9.85 -0.91
CA GLY A 219 34.59 10.20 -1.03
C GLY A 219 35.10 11.07 0.13
N ALA A 220 34.19 11.72 0.86
CA ALA A 220 34.49 12.49 2.07
C ALA A 220 34.41 11.64 3.35
N ASP A 221 34.27 10.32 3.25
CA ASP A 221 34.18 9.42 4.40
C ASP A 221 35.43 9.47 5.29
N THR A 222 35.24 9.30 6.60
CA THR A 222 36.34 9.24 7.58
C THR A 222 37.21 8.00 7.43
N ASP A 223 36.67 6.90 6.92
CA ASP A 223 37.37 5.63 6.75
C ASP A 223 38.22 5.63 5.45
N ALA A 224 39.49 5.25 5.57
CA ALA A 224 40.41 5.22 4.43
C ALA A 224 40.02 4.16 3.39
N GLY A 225 39.52 3.00 3.81
CA GLY A 225 39.10 1.93 2.92
C GLY A 225 37.90 2.34 2.06
N VAL A 226 36.94 3.06 2.65
CA VAL A 226 35.80 3.65 1.91
C VAL A 226 36.28 4.66 0.87
N ARG A 227 37.18 5.59 1.26
CA ARG A 227 37.74 6.58 0.31
C ARG A 227 38.50 5.93 -0.85
N GLU A 228 39.29 4.89 -0.58
CA GLU A 228 39.98 4.12 -1.61
C GLU A 228 39.01 3.39 -2.54
N ALA A 229 37.93 2.81 -2.00
CA ALA A 229 36.90 2.16 -2.80
C ALA A 229 36.22 3.16 -3.74
N VAL A 230 35.95 4.39 -3.28
CA VAL A 230 35.41 5.47 -4.11
C VAL A 230 36.38 5.87 -5.21
N ALA A 231 37.67 6.02 -4.88
CA ALA A 231 38.70 6.35 -5.86
C ALA A 231 38.77 5.29 -6.98
N ARG A 232 38.67 4.00 -6.62
CA ARG A 232 38.58 2.90 -7.60
C ARG A 232 37.31 2.98 -8.44
N ALA A 233 36.15 3.21 -7.81
CA ALA A 233 34.87 3.32 -8.51
C ALA A 233 34.88 4.44 -9.57
N ARG A 234 35.47 5.60 -9.26
CA ARG A 234 35.55 6.74 -10.20
C ARG A 234 36.38 6.47 -11.47
N VAL A 235 37.36 5.57 -11.39
CA VAL A 235 38.22 5.21 -12.53
C VAL A 235 37.58 4.13 -13.41
N MET A 236 36.59 3.40 -12.88
CA MET A 236 35.84 2.42 -13.67
C MET A 236 34.87 3.13 -14.63
N PRO A 237 34.74 2.65 -15.87
CA PRO A 237 33.75 3.18 -16.80
C PRO A 237 32.35 3.01 -16.20
N GLU A 238 31.49 4.00 -16.38
CA GLU A 238 30.10 3.91 -15.93
C GLU A 238 29.43 2.68 -16.56
N PRO A 239 28.67 1.89 -15.78
CA PRO A 239 27.89 0.82 -16.35
C PRO A 239 26.93 1.40 -17.39
N ILE A 240 26.96 0.83 -18.60
CA ILE A 240 26.03 1.18 -19.69
C ILE A 240 24.67 0.56 -19.36
N LEU A 241 23.99 1.05 -18.33
CA LEU A 241 22.60 0.75 -18.06
C LEU A 241 21.79 1.99 -18.41
N SER A 242 21.23 2.00 -19.63
CA SER A 242 20.16 2.91 -20.03
C SER A 242 18.90 2.63 -19.21
N VAL A 243 18.88 3.07 -17.96
CA VAL A 243 17.64 3.20 -17.21
C VAL A 243 16.96 4.45 -17.76
N ARG A 244 15.95 4.25 -18.62
CA ARG A 244 14.97 5.30 -18.93
C ARG A 244 14.29 5.68 -17.62
N VAL A 245 14.71 6.78 -17.02
CA VAL A 245 13.94 7.48 -15.99
C VAL A 245 12.62 7.91 -16.66
N PRO A 246 11.44 7.45 -16.21
CA PRO A 246 10.21 8.04 -16.69
C PRO A 246 10.21 9.49 -16.23
N ALA A 247 10.11 10.40 -17.20
CA ALA A 247 9.99 11.83 -16.93
C ALA A 247 8.86 12.08 -15.93
N PRO A 248 8.99 13.08 -15.04
CA PRO A 248 7.86 13.51 -14.22
C PRO A 248 6.71 13.85 -15.17
N GLN A 249 5.61 13.11 -15.09
CA GLN A 249 4.41 13.41 -15.86
C GLN A 249 3.90 14.78 -15.41
N GLY A 250 4.32 15.81 -16.14
CA GLY A 250 3.69 17.11 -16.13
C GLY A 250 2.23 16.94 -16.52
N VAL A 251 1.38 17.56 -15.72
CA VAL A 251 -0.02 17.81 -15.99
C VAL A 251 -0.13 18.39 -17.41
N GLY A 252 -0.78 17.65 -18.30
CA GLY A 252 -1.05 18.06 -19.67
C GLY A 252 -2.35 17.42 -20.10
N ASP A 253 -3.38 18.26 -20.18
CA ASP A 253 -4.66 18.00 -20.82
C ASP A 253 -4.48 17.23 -22.13
N ASP A 254 -5.19 16.11 -22.28
CA ASP A 254 -5.74 15.63 -23.56
C ASP A 254 -6.41 14.27 -23.35
N ASN A 255 -7.69 14.27 -22.95
CA ASN A 255 -8.61 13.21 -23.35
C ASN A 255 -10.09 13.62 -23.20
N GLN A 256 -10.47 14.75 -23.81
CA GLN A 256 -11.83 14.94 -24.31
C GLN A 256 -11.92 14.36 -25.73
N ALA A 257 -12.00 13.03 -25.87
CA ALA A 257 -12.55 12.38 -27.07
C ALA A 257 -12.48 10.86 -26.91
N HIS A 258 -13.42 10.25 -26.19
CA HIS A 258 -13.91 8.87 -26.46
C HIS A 258 -14.99 8.44 -25.45
N LEU A 259 -16.08 9.20 -25.37
CA LEU A 259 -17.32 8.73 -24.73
C LEU A 259 -18.52 9.19 -25.56
N ALA A 260 -18.66 8.63 -26.76
CA ALA A 260 -19.86 8.79 -27.58
C ALA A 260 -20.08 7.58 -28.50
N SER A 261 -20.24 6.38 -27.93
CA SER A 261 -20.97 5.27 -28.57
C SER A 261 -21.01 4.06 -27.65
N GLU A 262 -22.00 3.98 -26.75
CA GLU A 262 -22.64 2.72 -26.35
C GLU A 262 -23.72 2.98 -25.29
N ALA A 263 -24.85 3.50 -25.78
CA ALA A 263 -26.12 3.43 -25.08
C ALA A 263 -27.21 3.15 -26.12
N ARG A 264 -27.39 1.87 -26.47
CA ARG A 264 -28.66 1.37 -27.02
C ARG A 264 -29.06 0.11 -26.29
N ARG A 265 -30.14 0.24 -25.54
CA ARG A 265 -30.99 -0.82 -24.99
C ARG A 265 -32.41 -0.22 -24.87
N PRO A 266 -33.45 -1.02 -24.72
CA PRO A 266 -34.16 -1.73 -25.79
C PRO A 266 -35.63 -1.27 -25.87
N GLY A 267 -36.32 -1.69 -26.94
CA GLY A 267 -37.78 -1.93 -27.00
C GLY A 267 -38.74 -0.88 -26.46
N ASP A 268 -39.45 -0.22 -27.37
CA ASP A 268 -40.85 0.11 -27.11
C ASP A 268 -41.69 -0.20 -28.36
N ALA A 269 -42.87 -0.75 -28.10
CA ALA A 269 -43.80 -1.33 -29.05
C ALA A 269 -44.59 -0.27 -29.84
N GLY A 270 -45.01 -0.61 -31.05
CA GLY A 270 -45.90 0.21 -31.87
C GLY A 270 -46.17 -0.38 -33.25
N ASP A 271 -46.86 -1.53 -33.27
CA ASP A 271 -47.97 -1.97 -34.17
C ASP A 271 -48.08 -3.50 -34.20
#